data_AF-A0AAV4JU25-F1
#
_entry.id   AF-A0AAV4JU25-F1
#
_cell.length_a   1.000
_cell.length_b   1.000
_cell.length_c   1.000
_cell.angle_alpha   90.00
_cell.angle_beta   90.00
_cell.angle_gamma   90.00
#
_symmetry.space_group_name_H-M   'P 1'
#
loop_
_entity.id
_entity.type
_entity.pdbx_description
1 polymer ?
#
loop_
_entity_poly.entity_id
_entity_poly.type
_entity_poly.pdbx_seq_one_letter_code
_entity_poly.pdbx_strand_id
1 'polypeptide(L)'
;MTVLKTVYTGYVRPVLEYGSSAWNTTAKSNQQKVEKIQNQSLTIITGGLKSTPILKMETITGLQSLEERRETKILTQCQKYKAMPNCVLNRRLKDTNKGRLKRNSFCKYSRILESKNEQLTGLDSLETVLHYSSVPPYEMHTLQRL
;
A
#
# COMPACT_ATOMS: atom_id res chain seq x y z
N MET A 1 -23.03 11.38 11.37
CA MET A 1 -21.57 11.26 11.13
C MET A 1 -21.16 10.14 10.17
N THR A 2 -22.06 9.25 9.74
CA THR A 2 -21.73 8.07 8.93
C THR A 2 -21.68 8.36 7.43
N VAL A 3 -22.67 9.05 6.85
CA VAL A 3 -22.78 9.16 5.37
C VAL A 3 -21.56 9.80 4.71
N LEU A 4 -21.12 10.98 5.16
CA LEU A 4 -19.95 11.67 4.58
C LEU A 4 -18.66 10.84 4.73
N LYS A 5 -18.47 10.23 5.90
CA LYS A 5 -17.34 9.32 6.14
C LYS A 5 -17.40 8.13 5.20
N THR A 6 -18.56 7.51 5.03
CA THR A 6 -18.78 6.37 4.13
C THR A 6 -18.50 6.74 2.68
N VAL A 7 -18.95 7.90 2.21
CA VAL A 7 -18.66 8.39 0.85
C VAL A 7 -17.16 8.60 0.66
N TYR A 8 -16.48 9.21 1.63
CA TYR A 8 -15.04 9.40 1.57
C TYR A 8 -14.29 8.07 1.54
N THR A 9 -14.59 7.14 2.45
CA THR A 9 -13.90 5.85 2.54
C THR A 9 -14.26 4.89 1.41
N GLY A 10 -15.49 4.96 0.90
CA GLY A 10 -16.01 4.05 -0.12
C GLY A 10 -15.65 4.46 -1.55
N TYR A 11 -15.46 5.75 -1.81
CA TYR A 11 -15.21 6.25 -3.17
C TYR A 11 -13.93 7.07 -3.28
N VAL A 12 -13.85 8.20 -2.55
CA VAL A 12 -12.76 9.17 -2.72
C VAL A 12 -11.41 8.57 -2.34
N ARG A 13 -11.29 7.97 -1.15
CA ARG A 13 -10.03 7.41 -0.64
C ARG A 13 -9.49 6.27 -1.52
N PRO A 14 -10.29 5.28 -1.97
CA PRO A 14 -9.82 4.27 -2.92
C PRO A 14 -9.27 4.85 -4.21
N VAL A 15 -9.91 5.88 -4.77
CA VAL A 15 -9.44 6.56 -5.99
C VAL A 15 -8.10 7.25 -5.75
N LEU A 16 -7.94 7.94 -4.61
CA LEU A 16 -6.67 8.59 -4.26
C LEU A 16 -5.54 7.59 -4.04
N GLU A 17 -5.83 6.42 -3.47
CA GLU A 17 -4.81 5.41 -3.18
C GLU A 17 -4.54 4.47 -4.36
N TYR A 18 -5.34 4.54 -5.42
CA TYR A 18 -5.15 3.72 -6.60
C TYR A 18 -3.78 4.00 -7.22
N GLY A 19 -3.07 2.93 -7.58
CA GLY A 19 -1.73 3.04 -8.16
C GLY A 19 -0.66 3.61 -7.22
N SER A 20 -0.89 3.67 -5.90
CA SER A 20 0.09 4.22 -4.95
C SER A 20 1.46 3.56 -5.05
N SER A 21 1.53 2.27 -5.38
CA SER A 21 2.79 1.56 -5.65
C SER A 21 3.64 2.20 -6.77
N ALA A 22 3.00 2.85 -7.75
CA ALA A 22 3.68 3.49 -8.87
C ALA A 22 4.09 4.93 -8.57
N TRP A 23 3.22 5.74 -7.97
CA TRP A 23 3.47 7.17 -7.77
C TRP A 23 4.00 7.52 -6.37
N ASN A 24 4.06 6.60 -5.41
CA ASN A 24 4.57 6.92 -4.07
C ASN A 24 6.09 7.23 -4.05
N THR A 25 6.82 6.96 -5.14
CA THR A 25 8.23 7.38 -5.28
C THR A 25 8.40 8.78 -5.86
N THR A 26 7.30 9.46 -6.19
CA THR A 26 7.33 10.84 -6.71
C THR A 26 7.78 11.84 -5.64
N ALA A 27 8.01 13.09 -6.05
CA ALA A 27 8.41 14.16 -5.15
C ALA A 27 7.38 14.39 -4.02
N LYS A 28 7.87 14.72 -2.82
CA LYS A 28 7.02 15.01 -1.64
C LYS A 28 5.97 16.08 -1.92
N SER A 29 6.29 17.09 -2.74
CA SER A 29 5.34 18.14 -3.13
C SER A 29 4.11 17.60 -3.85
N ASN A 30 4.24 16.54 -4.65
CA ASN A 30 3.12 15.89 -5.31
C ASN A 30 2.31 15.03 -4.34
N GLN A 31 2.99 14.33 -3.42
CA GLN A 31 2.32 13.54 -2.37
C GLN A 31 1.48 14.44 -1.45
N GLN A 32 2.00 15.62 -1.10
CA GLN A 32 1.30 16.62 -0.29
C GLN A 32 0.00 17.12 -0.94
N LYS A 33 -0.10 17.12 -2.29
CA LYS A 33 -1.36 17.48 -2.96
C LYS A 33 -2.46 16.46 -2.65
N VAL A 34 -2.11 15.17 -2.60
CA VAL A 34 -3.05 14.10 -2.24
C VAL A 34 -3.46 14.23 -0.77
N GLU A 35 -2.50 14.54 0.12
CA GLU A 35 -2.77 14.73 1.55
C GLU A 35 -3.73 15.90 1.82
N LYS A 36 -3.62 16.98 1.05
CA LYS A 36 -4.55 18.13 1.14
C LYS A 36 -6.00 17.71 0.89
N ILE A 37 -6.26 16.74 0.02
CA ILE A 37 -7.61 16.23 -0.26
C ILE A 37 -8.15 15.47 0.94
N GLN A 38 -7.32 14.65 1.61
CA GLN A 38 -7.69 13.99 2.87
C GLN A 38 -8.01 15.04 3.95
N ASN A 39 -7.16 16.05 4.13
CA ASN A 39 -7.36 17.09 5.14
C ASN A 39 -8.68 17.84 4.93
N GLN A 40 -8.98 18.23 3.69
CA GLN A 40 -10.26 18.85 3.36
C GLN A 40 -11.45 17.93 3.64
N SER A 41 -11.32 16.65 3.28
CA SER A 41 -12.36 15.66 3.55
C SER A 41 -12.60 15.48 5.05
N LEU A 42 -11.55 15.45 5.87
CA LEU A 42 -11.63 15.38 7.33
C LEU A 42 -12.34 16.60 7.91
N THR A 43 -12.04 17.81 7.41
CA THR A 43 -12.71 19.05 7.82
C THR A 43 -14.20 19.00 7.49
N ILE A 44 -14.58 18.53 6.29
CA ILE A 44 -15.99 18.41 5.87
C ILE A 44 -16.73 17.38 6.73
N ILE A 45 -16.11 16.22 7.01
CA ILE A 45 -16.71 15.15 7.81
C ILE A 45 -16.91 15.59 9.27
N THR A 46 -15.95 16.30 9.84
CA THR A 46 -15.97 16.72 11.25
C THR A 46 -16.67 18.05 11.48
N GLY A 47 -16.87 18.86 10.44
CA GLY A 47 -17.28 20.27 10.58
C GLY A 47 -16.21 21.14 11.25
N GLY A 48 -14.95 20.71 11.21
CA GLY A 48 -13.82 21.39 11.85
C GLY A 48 -13.46 22.73 11.18
N LEU A 49 -12.68 23.54 11.88
CA LEU A 49 -12.09 24.76 11.30
C LEU A 49 -10.77 24.41 10.60
N LYS A 50 -10.33 25.27 9.67
CA LYS A 50 -9.02 25.11 9.00
C LYS A 50 -7.84 25.13 9.98
N SER A 51 -8.01 25.75 11.16
CA SER A 51 -7.01 25.80 12.23
C SER A 51 -7.01 24.55 13.13
N THR A 52 -8.00 23.67 13.00
CA THR A 52 -8.08 22.46 13.82
C THR A 52 -6.97 21.48 13.42
N PRO A 53 -6.18 20.94 14.38
CA PRO A 53 -5.13 19.97 14.07
C PRO A 53 -5.68 18.72 13.37
N ILE A 54 -5.02 18.31 12.28
CA ILE A 54 -5.42 17.14 11.45
C ILE A 54 -5.46 15.87 12.30
N LEU A 55 -4.43 15.65 13.13
CA LEU A 55 -4.34 14.48 14.01
C LEU A 55 -5.59 14.32 14.90
N LYS A 56 -6.12 15.43 15.44
CA LYS A 56 -7.36 15.38 16.26
C LYS A 56 -8.56 14.97 15.43
N MET A 57 -8.68 15.49 14.19
CA MET A 57 -9.76 15.10 13.28
C MET A 57 -9.66 13.64 12.87
N GLU A 58 -8.46 13.12 12.66
CA GLU A 58 -8.20 11.69 12.38
C GLU A 58 -8.61 10.80 13.57
N THR A 59 -8.24 11.18 14.80
CA THR A 59 -8.65 10.47 16.01
C THR A 59 -10.18 10.45 16.17
N ILE A 60 -10.84 11.61 16.01
CA ILE A 60 -12.31 11.72 16.14
C ILE A 60 -13.02 10.89 15.07
N THR A 61 -12.52 10.90 13.84
CA THR A 61 -13.12 10.15 12.74
C THR A 61 -12.72 8.67 12.74
N GLY A 62 -11.69 8.27 13.48
CA GLY A 62 -11.10 6.94 13.44
C GLY A 62 -10.50 6.60 12.07
N LEU A 63 -10.00 7.61 11.34
CA LEU A 63 -9.39 7.43 10.03
C LEU A 63 -7.87 7.49 10.17
N GLN A 64 -7.18 6.48 9.62
CA GLN A 64 -5.72 6.51 9.46
C GLN A 64 -5.29 7.60 8.47
N SER A 65 -4.06 8.09 8.66
CA SER A 65 -3.43 9.03 7.73
C SER A 65 -3.22 8.38 6.37
N LEU A 66 -3.24 9.17 5.30
CA LEU A 66 -3.05 8.62 3.96
C LEU A 66 -1.61 8.15 3.75
N GLU A 67 -0.65 8.76 4.45
CA GLU A 67 0.75 8.36 4.46
C GLU A 67 0.95 6.95 5.02
N GLU A 68 0.46 6.68 6.23
CA GLU A 68 0.55 5.35 6.85
C GLU A 68 -0.02 4.28 5.93
N ARG A 69 -1.18 4.53 5.34
CA ARG A 69 -1.84 3.59 4.43
C ARG A 69 -1.03 3.32 3.16
N ARG A 70 -0.34 4.33 2.62
CA ARG A 70 0.57 4.15 1.48
C ARG A 70 1.80 3.33 1.88
N GLU A 71 2.38 3.61 3.05
CA GLU A 71 3.50 2.83 3.60
C GLU A 71 3.10 1.36 3.76
N THR A 72 1.93 1.07 4.36
CA THR A 72 1.39 -0.28 4.50
C THR A 72 1.23 -0.96 3.14
N LYS A 73 0.63 -0.29 2.14
CA LYS A 73 0.44 -0.85 0.80
C LYS A 73 1.77 -1.23 0.13
N ILE A 74 2.81 -0.42 0.31
CA ILE A 74 4.15 -0.71 -0.23
C ILE A 74 4.76 -1.92 0.46
N LEU A 75 4.67 -1.99 1.79
CA LEU A 75 5.15 -3.14 2.55
C LEU A 75 4.42 -4.41 2.13
N THR A 76 3.09 -4.40 2.06
CA THR A 76 2.29 -5.53 1.57
C THR A 76 2.72 -5.95 0.16
N GLN A 77 2.92 -4.99 -0.75
CA GLN A 77 3.34 -5.30 -2.11
C GLN A 77 4.76 -5.87 -2.17
N CYS A 78 5.67 -5.36 -1.34
CA CYS A 78 7.03 -5.88 -1.22
C CYS A 78 7.02 -7.33 -0.74
N GLN A 79 6.23 -7.63 0.30
CA GLN A 79 6.08 -8.98 0.83
C GLN A 79 5.49 -9.95 -0.19
N LYS A 80 4.48 -9.52 -0.96
CA LYS A 80 3.97 -10.30 -2.10
C LYS A 80 5.07 -10.66 -3.10
N TYR A 81 5.91 -9.71 -3.47
CA TYR A 81 7.03 -9.99 -4.38
C TYR A 81 8.06 -10.94 -3.78
N LYS A 82 8.37 -10.81 -2.49
CA LYS A 82 9.27 -11.73 -1.77
C LYS A 82 8.72 -13.16 -1.73
N ALA A 83 7.42 -13.30 -1.47
CA ALA A 83 6.73 -14.59 -1.42
C ALA A 83 6.61 -15.28 -2.80
N MET A 84 6.76 -14.55 -3.91
CA MET A 84 6.72 -15.10 -5.26
C MET A 84 8.14 -15.28 -5.83
N PRO A 85 8.77 -16.47 -5.73
CA PRO A 85 10.16 -16.67 -6.17
C PRO A 85 10.36 -16.47 -7.68
N ASN A 86 9.35 -16.82 -8.48
CA ASN A 86 9.41 -16.74 -9.95
C ASN A 86 9.12 -15.33 -10.51
N CYS A 87 8.82 -14.34 -9.66
CA CYS A 87 8.52 -12.99 -10.09
C CYS A 87 9.81 -12.20 -10.39
N VAL A 88 9.86 -11.48 -11.52
CA VAL A 88 10.98 -10.59 -11.90
C VAL A 88 11.27 -9.55 -10.80
N LEU A 89 10.25 -9.09 -10.08
CA LEU A 89 10.39 -8.10 -9.01
C LEU A 89 11.06 -8.66 -7.75
N ASN A 90 10.96 -9.97 -7.49
CA ASN A 90 11.69 -10.62 -6.40
C ASN A 90 13.21 -10.47 -6.62
N ARG A 91 13.68 -10.77 -7.83
CA ARG A 91 15.08 -10.57 -8.22
C ARG A 91 15.51 -9.12 -8.02
N ARG A 92 14.72 -8.16 -8.53
CA ARG A 92 15.02 -6.72 -8.41
C ARG A 92 15.05 -6.19 -6.98
N LEU A 93 14.29 -6.79 -6.06
CA LEU A 93 14.32 -6.40 -4.65
C LEU A 93 15.65 -6.78 -3.97
N LYS A 94 16.26 -7.89 -4.40
CA LYS A 94 17.56 -8.37 -3.91
C LYS A 94 18.71 -7.55 -4.48
N ASP A 95 18.54 -6.98 -5.67
CA ASP A 95 19.56 -6.17 -6.33
C ASP A 95 19.97 -4.95 -5.48
N THR A 96 21.26 -4.68 -5.45
CA THR A 96 21.79 -3.45 -4.86
C THR A 96 21.57 -2.31 -5.84
N ASN A 97 20.90 -1.24 -5.41
CA ASN A 97 20.68 -0.06 -6.25
C ASN A 97 22.01 0.70 -6.43
N LYS A 98 22.77 0.33 -7.46
CA LYS A 98 24.02 1.00 -7.88
C LYS A 98 23.74 2.23 -8.77
N GLY A 99 22.68 2.97 -8.47
CA GLY A 99 22.28 4.12 -9.26
C GLY A 99 23.16 5.35 -8.97
N ARG A 100 23.74 5.96 -10.02
CA ARG A 100 24.45 7.25 -9.95
C ARG A 100 23.58 8.39 -9.40
N LEU A 101 22.26 8.31 -9.58
CA LEU A 101 21.32 9.37 -9.26
C LEU A 101 20.67 9.17 -7.89
N LYS A 102 20.63 10.23 -7.07
CA LYS A 102 19.90 10.27 -5.80
C LYS A 102 18.39 10.32 -6.07
N ARG A 103 17.78 9.16 -6.33
CA ARG A 103 16.34 9.01 -6.54
C ARG A 103 15.72 8.02 -5.57
N ASN A 104 14.44 8.23 -5.29
CA ASN A 104 13.60 7.25 -4.62
C ASN A 104 13.11 6.26 -5.68
N SER A 105 13.25 4.98 -5.39
CA SER A 105 12.70 3.88 -6.18
C SER A 105 11.87 3.01 -5.26
N PHE A 106 10.99 2.19 -5.83
CA PHE A 106 10.15 1.29 -5.04
C PHE A 106 11.00 0.42 -4.12
N CYS A 107 12.03 -0.25 -4.66
CA CYS A 107 12.91 -1.14 -3.89
C CYS A 107 13.70 -0.40 -2.80
N LYS A 108 14.12 0.84 -3.06
CA LYS A 108 14.82 1.66 -2.06
C LYS A 108 13.87 2.08 -0.94
N TYR A 109 12.69 2.55 -1.30
CA TYR A 109 11.71 3.03 -0.33
C TYR A 109 11.12 1.88 0.50
N SER A 110 10.83 0.73 -0.11
CA SER A 110 10.39 -0.46 0.62
C SER A 110 11.43 -0.91 1.64
N ARG A 111 12.72 -0.90 1.29
CA ARG A 111 13.80 -1.22 2.24
C ARG A 111 13.87 -0.22 3.39
N ILE A 112 13.74 1.09 3.12
CA ILE A 112 13.69 2.12 4.16
C ILE A 112 12.50 1.87 5.10
N LEU A 113 11.33 1.54 4.55
CA LEU A 113 10.14 1.24 5.34
C LEU A 113 10.32 -0.05 6.15
N GLU A 114 10.93 -1.09 5.59
CA GLU A 114 11.23 -2.33 6.33
C GLU A 114 12.18 -2.06 7.50
N SER A 115 13.24 -1.29 7.30
CA SER A 115 14.15 -0.87 8.38
C SER A 115 13.44 -0.02 9.46
N LYS A 116 12.50 0.85 9.06
CA LYS A 116 11.68 1.64 9.99
C LYS A 116 10.71 0.75 10.79
N ASN A 117 10.33 -0.40 10.25
CA ASN A 117 9.29 -1.30 10.77
C ASN A 117 9.86 -2.70 11.10
N GLU A 118 11.11 -2.80 11.55
CA GLU A 118 11.79 -4.08 11.80
C GLU A 118 11.05 -4.98 12.80
N GLN A 119 10.24 -4.39 13.68
CA GLN A 119 9.37 -5.12 14.61
C GLN A 119 8.24 -5.90 13.90
N LEU A 120 7.83 -5.49 12.70
CA LEU A 120 6.74 -6.08 11.91
C LEU A 120 7.23 -7.16 10.92
N THR A 121 8.54 -7.30 10.70
CA THR A 121 9.11 -8.19 9.68
C THR A 121 9.21 -9.67 10.08
N GLY A 122 8.86 -10.03 11.33
CA GLY A 122 8.97 -11.40 11.85
C GLY A 122 7.88 -12.40 11.41
N LEU A 123 7.04 -12.07 10.43
CA LEU A 123 5.99 -12.96 9.89
C LEU A 123 6.47 -13.74 8.65
N ASP A 124 7.69 -14.26 8.69
CA ASP A 124 8.32 -15.03 7.59
C ASP A 124 7.73 -16.45 7.43
N SER A 125 6.71 -16.82 8.20
CA SER A 125 6.07 -18.14 8.18
C SER A 125 4.58 -18.09 7.87
N LEU A 126 4.18 -17.33 6.84
CA LEU A 126 3.01 -17.76 6.09
C LEU A 126 3.51 -18.79 5.10
N GLU A 127 3.38 -20.07 5.47
CA GLU A 127 3.57 -21.21 4.58
C GLU A 127 3.02 -20.85 3.20
N THR A 128 3.78 -21.18 2.15
CA THR A 128 3.37 -20.94 0.77
C THR A 128 1.98 -21.54 0.60
N VAL A 129 0.94 -20.71 0.62
CA VAL A 129 -0.43 -21.16 0.48
C VAL A 129 -0.45 -21.99 -0.79
N LEU A 130 -0.80 -23.27 -0.63
CA LEU A 130 -0.84 -24.29 -1.68
C LEU A 130 -1.18 -23.61 -2.99
N HIS A 131 -0.22 -23.58 -3.91
CA HIS A 131 -0.42 -23.03 -5.24
C HIS A 131 -1.61 -23.79 -5.81
N TYR A 132 -2.76 -23.12 -5.92
CA TYR A 132 -3.91 -23.69 -6.60
C TYR A 132 -3.40 -24.23 -7.93
N SER A 133 -3.59 -25.52 -8.18
CA SER A 133 -3.16 -26.16 -9.40
C SER A 133 -3.55 -25.25 -10.57
N SER A 134 -2.59 -24.89 -11.43
CA SER A 134 -2.82 -23.98 -12.55
C SER A 134 -3.92 -24.47 -13.50
N VAL A 135 -4.35 -25.72 -13.36
CA VAL A 135 -5.41 -26.35 -14.11
C VAL A 135 -6.75 -25.94 -13.50
N PRO A 136 -7.62 -25.25 -14.24
CA PRO A 136 -8.99 -24.96 -13.80
C PRO A 136 -9.76 -26.26 -13.48
N PRO A 137 -10.73 -26.25 -12.54
CA PRO A 137 -11.44 -27.47 -12.12
C PRO A 137 -12.06 -28.28 -13.25
N TYR A 138 -12.50 -27.60 -14.30
CA TYR A 138 -13.16 -28.23 -15.46
C TYR A 138 -12.19 -28.98 -16.38
N GLU A 139 -10.89 -28.73 -16.28
CA GLU A 139 -9.84 -29.44 -17.03
C GLU A 139 -9.29 -30.67 -16.27
N MET A 140 -9.74 -30.94 -15.05
CA MET A 140 -9.27 -32.10 -14.27
C MET A 140 -9.79 -33.44 -14.81
N HIS A 141 -10.96 -33.45 -15.44
CA HIS A 141 -11.62 -34.67 -15.94
C HIS A 141 -10.95 -35.27 -17.19
N THR A 142 -10.15 -34.50 -17.92
CA THR A 142 -9.46 -34.95 -19.13
C THR A 142 -8.19 -35.72 -18.81
N LEU A 143 -7.53 -35.41 -17.69
CA LEU A 143 -6.30 -36.08 -17.25
C LEU A 143 -6.52 -37.44 -16.57
N GLN A 144 -7.75 -37.75 -16.14
CA GLN A 144 -8.11 -39.05 -15.54
C GLN A 144 -8.48 -40.12 -16.58
N ARG A 145 -8.48 -39.80 -17.88
CA ARG A 145 -8.84 -40.72 -18.99
C ARG A 145 -7.65 -41.18 -19.84
N LEU A 146 -6.43 -40.79 -19.49
CA LEU A 146 -5.19 -41.33 -20.04
C LEU A 146 -4.60 -42.33 -19.03
#